data_AF-A0A410DU74-F1
#
_entry.id   AF-A0A410DU74-F1
#
_cell.length_a   1.000
_cell.length_b   1.000
_cell.length_c   1.000
_cell.angle_alpha   90.00
_cell.angle_beta   90.00
_cell.angle_gamma   90.00
#
_symmetry.space_group_name_H-M   'P 1'
#
loop_
_entity.id
_entity.type
_entity.pdbx_description
1 polymer ?
#
loop_
_entity_poly.entity_id
_entity_poly.type
_entity_poly.pdbx_seq_one_letter_code
_entity_poly.pdbx_strand_id
1 'polypeptide(L)'
;MLKHLDAWSSFNSDKSNPFYEKVDMDNIALMGHSRGGDAVTTAALFNTLTKSPDNSDISFKFNYKIKSVIAIAPSYGQYRPADKFTKIKNVNYLLLQGANDDDVSNFSGRWQYNNVSFDKDTDYFKSLLYIYKANHGQFNTVWGDTDIPGTIGGWLLDRKPLLKASEQQEVAKVYISAFLETTLKNNQSYKPMFENYQYASKWLPKSAYINDYQDSKFKTISNFEEDQDLTTGSLKGVTLSGRNLSYSEKNQGFKNPNNAFQDNSVLSINLKKADSSYKIDLSEDVLKTLQLKTDSKLSLSVASNDEASYKKGSFDSKYFTIKATDKNGNSAIVKLENYNILHPSIGVKMSKLYFFTKGRFGGDFEPVLQVFNIPLKDFKAANSNFNTDNLKSIEFVFDKDKQGNLMIDDIGIE
;
A
#
# COMPACT_ATOMS: atom_id res chain seq x y z
N MET A 1 13.70 3.87 -21.60
CA MET A 1 12.49 3.02 -21.53
C MET A 1 11.51 3.32 -22.66
N LEU A 2 10.81 4.47 -22.71
CA LEU A 2 9.79 4.75 -23.74
C LEU A 2 10.31 4.69 -25.18
N LYS A 3 11.55 5.12 -25.43
CA LYS A 3 12.21 4.96 -26.74
C LYS A 3 12.39 3.50 -27.18
N HIS A 4 12.42 2.54 -26.25
CA HIS A 4 12.41 1.13 -26.61
C HIS A 4 11.01 0.67 -27.05
N LEU A 5 9.93 1.31 -26.57
CA LEU A 5 8.59 1.07 -27.10
C LEU A 5 8.48 1.61 -28.54
N ASP A 6 9.14 2.72 -28.90
CA ASP A 6 9.24 3.18 -30.30
C ASP A 6 9.88 2.08 -31.18
N ALA A 7 10.95 1.45 -30.69
CA ALA A 7 11.62 0.36 -31.39
C ALA A 7 10.72 -0.87 -31.54
N TRP A 8 10.03 -1.29 -30.46
CA TRP A 8 9.09 -2.41 -30.51
C TRP A 8 7.92 -2.15 -31.45
N SER A 9 7.37 -0.93 -31.46
CA SER A 9 6.34 -0.53 -32.42
C SER A 9 6.83 -0.66 -33.87
N SER A 10 8.10 -0.31 -34.11
CA SER A 10 8.71 -0.42 -35.43
C SER A 10 8.92 -1.89 -35.82
N PHE A 11 9.43 -2.72 -34.91
CA PHE A 11 9.59 -4.16 -35.14
C PHE A 11 8.27 -4.86 -35.41
N ASN A 12 7.21 -4.49 -34.68
CA ASN A 12 5.88 -5.06 -34.84
C ASN A 12 5.23 -4.69 -36.19
N SER A 13 5.66 -3.58 -36.81
CA SER A 13 5.08 -3.07 -38.07
C SER A 13 5.89 -3.45 -39.31
N ASP A 14 7.12 -3.93 -39.15
CA ASP A 14 8.02 -4.28 -40.25
C ASP A 14 7.86 -5.76 -40.64
N LYS A 15 7.33 -6.02 -41.84
CA LYS A 15 7.10 -7.38 -42.38
C LYS A 15 8.37 -8.22 -42.51
N SER A 16 9.55 -7.60 -42.57
CA SER A 16 10.83 -8.29 -42.62
C SER A 16 11.37 -8.68 -41.24
N ASN A 17 10.77 -8.14 -40.18
CA ASN A 17 11.20 -8.38 -38.81
C ASN A 17 10.53 -9.65 -38.22
N PRO A 18 11.26 -10.49 -37.45
CA PRO A 18 10.68 -11.67 -36.81
C PRO A 18 9.50 -11.39 -35.86
N PHE A 19 9.38 -10.15 -35.36
CA PHE A 19 8.31 -9.73 -34.46
C PHE A 19 7.12 -9.08 -35.17
N TYR A 20 7.06 -9.11 -36.50
CA TYR A 20 5.92 -8.59 -37.26
C TYR A 20 4.60 -9.17 -36.75
N GLU A 21 3.69 -8.29 -36.31
CA GLU A 21 2.39 -8.63 -35.72
C GLU A 21 2.47 -9.63 -34.55
N LYS A 22 3.58 -9.64 -33.80
CA LYS A 22 3.78 -10.51 -32.62
C LYS A 22 3.67 -9.79 -31.27
N VAL A 23 3.57 -8.46 -31.28
CA VAL A 23 3.54 -7.64 -30.07
C VAL A 23 2.20 -6.94 -29.95
N ASP A 24 1.53 -7.15 -28.82
CA ASP A 24 0.32 -6.41 -28.47
C ASP A 24 0.69 -5.05 -27.89
N MET A 25 0.60 -4.02 -28.73
CA MET A 25 0.91 -2.64 -28.35
C MET A 25 -0.25 -1.93 -27.61
N ASP A 26 -1.40 -2.60 -27.45
CA ASP A 26 -2.55 -2.08 -26.72
C ASP A 26 -2.58 -2.51 -25.24
N ASN A 27 -1.72 -3.47 -24.84
CA ASN A 27 -1.65 -4.03 -23.49
C ASN A 27 -0.21 -4.03 -22.96
N ILE A 28 0.32 -2.84 -22.63
CA ILE A 28 1.72 -2.68 -22.21
C ILE A 28 1.83 -2.62 -20.68
N ALA A 29 2.81 -3.35 -20.14
CA ALA A 29 3.28 -3.18 -18.76
C ALA A 29 4.75 -2.74 -18.72
N LEU A 30 5.09 -1.88 -17.75
CA LEU A 30 6.48 -1.55 -17.42
C LEU A 30 6.85 -2.16 -16.07
N MET A 31 8.06 -2.71 -15.97
CA MET A 31 8.56 -3.31 -14.72
C MET A 31 10.00 -2.89 -14.46
N GLY A 32 10.32 -2.60 -13.20
CA GLY A 32 11.67 -2.26 -12.80
C GLY A 32 11.97 -2.61 -11.35
N HIS A 33 13.26 -2.86 -11.09
CA HIS A 33 13.80 -3.22 -9.77
C HIS A 33 14.72 -2.10 -9.26
N SER A 34 14.66 -1.75 -7.98
CA SER A 34 15.51 -0.70 -7.38
C SER A 34 15.32 0.65 -8.09
N ARG A 35 16.40 1.29 -8.55
CA ARG A 35 16.34 2.49 -9.42
C ARG A 35 15.50 2.28 -10.67
N GLY A 36 15.43 1.05 -11.18
CA GLY A 36 14.56 0.68 -12.29
C GLY A 36 13.07 0.84 -11.95
N GLY A 37 12.68 0.59 -10.69
CA GLY A 37 11.31 0.76 -10.20
C GLY A 37 10.88 2.24 -10.18
N ASP A 38 11.79 3.14 -9.79
CA ASP A 38 11.59 4.60 -9.92
C ASP A 38 11.49 4.98 -11.41
N ALA A 39 12.41 4.48 -12.24
CA ALA A 39 12.48 4.79 -13.66
C ALA A 39 11.24 4.36 -14.47
N VAL A 40 10.62 3.21 -14.18
CA VAL A 40 9.38 2.80 -14.86
C VAL A 40 8.20 3.66 -14.48
N THR A 41 8.18 4.18 -13.26
CA THR A 41 7.13 5.10 -12.82
C THR A 41 7.30 6.48 -13.45
N THR A 42 8.53 6.99 -13.50
CA THR A 42 8.87 8.18 -14.29
C THR A 42 8.51 8.01 -15.77
N ALA A 43 8.77 6.84 -16.34
CA ALA A 43 8.40 6.54 -17.73
C ALA A 43 6.87 6.57 -17.92
N ALA A 44 6.09 6.05 -16.99
CA ALA A 44 4.63 6.14 -17.05
C ALA A 44 4.14 7.61 -16.99
N LEU A 45 4.76 8.46 -16.16
CA LEU A 45 4.49 9.91 -16.17
C LEU A 45 4.83 10.52 -17.53
N PHE A 46 6.06 10.32 -18.03
CA PHE A 46 6.54 10.93 -19.28
C PHE A 46 5.74 10.49 -20.50
N ASN A 47 5.16 9.29 -20.46
CA ASN A 47 4.29 8.77 -21.51
C ASN A 47 3.06 9.67 -21.77
N THR A 48 2.60 10.39 -20.74
CA THR A 48 1.43 11.29 -20.81
C THR A 48 1.78 12.72 -21.18
N LEU A 49 3.07 13.08 -21.18
CA LEU A 49 3.54 14.44 -21.41
C LEU A 49 3.85 14.68 -22.89
N THR A 50 3.76 15.93 -23.32
CA THR A 50 4.14 16.36 -24.67
C THR A 50 5.55 16.94 -24.75
N LYS A 51 6.19 17.20 -23.60
CA LYS A 51 7.55 17.73 -23.47
C LYS A 51 8.25 17.18 -22.24
N SER A 52 9.59 17.20 -22.24
CA SER A 52 10.38 16.90 -21.06
C SER A 52 10.13 17.96 -19.97
N PRO A 53 9.89 17.56 -18.72
CA PRO A 53 9.77 18.49 -17.58
C PRO A 53 11.01 19.34 -17.35
N ASP A 54 12.20 18.85 -17.71
CA ASP A 54 13.47 19.51 -17.42
C ASP A 54 14.02 20.29 -18.62
N ASN A 55 13.47 20.10 -19.82
CA ASN A 55 13.93 20.79 -21.03
C ASN A 55 12.81 20.90 -22.07
N SER A 56 12.35 22.13 -22.31
CA SER A 56 11.23 22.40 -23.23
C SER A 56 11.52 22.16 -24.71
N ASP A 57 12.79 22.02 -25.10
CA ASP A 57 13.22 21.72 -26.47
C ASP A 57 13.04 20.23 -26.80
N ILE A 58 12.96 19.38 -25.77
CA ILE A 58 12.74 17.95 -25.93
C ILE A 58 11.23 17.69 -25.97
N SER A 59 10.71 17.44 -27.17
CA SER A 59 9.31 17.06 -27.38
C SER A 59 9.10 15.56 -27.22
N PHE A 60 7.98 15.18 -26.61
CA PHE A 60 7.53 13.80 -26.44
C PHE A 60 6.33 13.50 -27.34
N LYS A 61 6.31 12.28 -27.89
CA LYS A 61 5.23 11.74 -28.72
C LYS A 61 4.99 10.26 -28.42
N PHE A 62 5.09 9.88 -27.13
CA PHE A 62 5.05 8.49 -26.70
C PHE A 62 3.62 7.96 -26.65
N ASN A 63 2.78 8.46 -25.72
CA ASN A 63 1.36 8.13 -25.59
C ASN A 63 1.00 6.64 -25.82
N TYR A 64 1.84 5.75 -25.30
CA TYR A 64 1.65 4.30 -25.36
C TYR A 64 0.53 3.84 -24.44
N LYS A 65 -0.10 2.71 -24.77
CA LYS A 65 -1.17 2.07 -23.98
C LYS A 65 -0.57 1.30 -22.78
N ILE A 66 0.16 2.01 -21.93
CA ILE A 66 0.70 1.46 -20.69
C ILE A 66 -0.44 1.31 -19.69
N LYS A 67 -0.84 0.06 -19.44
CA LYS A 67 -1.92 -0.29 -18.50
C LYS A 67 -1.43 -0.61 -17.10
N SER A 68 -0.16 -0.99 -16.97
CA SER A 68 0.37 -1.52 -15.71
C SER A 68 1.82 -1.11 -15.45
N VAL A 69 2.15 -0.83 -14.20
CA VAL A 69 3.50 -0.56 -13.70
C VAL A 69 3.79 -1.49 -12.53
N ILE A 70 4.96 -2.12 -12.54
CA ILE A 70 5.41 -3.04 -11.49
C ILE A 70 6.75 -2.54 -10.94
N ALA A 71 6.74 -2.10 -9.69
CA ALA A 71 7.92 -1.65 -8.97
C ALA A 71 8.35 -2.71 -7.96
N ILE A 72 9.57 -3.21 -8.13
CA ILE A 72 10.19 -4.16 -7.21
C ILE A 72 11.22 -3.37 -6.40
N ALA A 73 11.10 -3.37 -5.07
CA ALA A 73 12.00 -2.71 -4.12
C ALA A 73 12.52 -1.33 -4.61
N PRO A 74 11.65 -0.40 -5.01
CA PRO A 74 12.07 0.81 -5.74
C PRO A 74 12.77 1.82 -4.83
N SER A 75 13.76 2.53 -5.38
CA SER A 75 14.36 3.70 -4.73
C SER A 75 13.62 4.98 -5.13
N TYR A 76 12.44 5.23 -4.55
CA TYR A 76 11.57 6.32 -5.00
C TYR A 76 12.18 7.71 -4.76
N GLY A 77 12.00 8.59 -5.75
CA GLY A 77 12.33 10.01 -5.63
C GLY A 77 13.81 10.34 -5.75
N GLN A 78 14.61 9.43 -6.31
CA GLN A 78 15.99 9.72 -6.73
C GLN A 78 16.03 10.66 -7.93
N TYR A 79 15.06 10.53 -8.82
CA TYR A 79 14.80 11.51 -9.87
C TYR A 79 13.45 12.18 -9.63
N ARG A 80 13.44 13.52 -9.71
CA ARG A 80 12.27 14.37 -9.46
C ARG A 80 12.11 15.32 -10.64
N PRO A 81 11.32 14.95 -11.67
CA PRO A 81 11.10 15.80 -12.83
C PRO A 81 10.54 17.15 -12.39
N ALA A 82 11.16 18.25 -12.82
CA ALA A 82 10.83 19.61 -12.38
C ALA A 82 10.78 19.78 -10.83
N ASP A 83 11.68 19.11 -10.11
CA ASP A 83 11.81 19.10 -8.64
C ASP A 83 10.56 18.61 -7.89
N LYS A 84 9.69 17.86 -8.58
CA LYS A 84 8.44 17.33 -8.01
C LYS A 84 8.47 15.82 -7.86
N PHE A 85 7.71 15.35 -6.89
CA PHE A 85 7.40 13.93 -6.75
C PHE A 85 6.64 13.39 -7.97
N THR A 86 6.98 12.16 -8.37
CA THR A 86 6.37 11.49 -9.51
C THR A 86 4.96 11.01 -9.14
N LYS A 87 3.94 11.75 -9.60
CA LYS A 87 2.53 11.36 -9.48
C LYS A 87 2.07 10.75 -10.80
N ILE A 88 1.48 9.55 -10.74
CA ILE A 88 0.92 8.87 -11.91
C ILE A 88 -0.57 8.62 -11.71
N LYS A 89 -1.29 8.53 -12.83
CA LYS A 89 -2.74 8.42 -12.83
C LYS A 89 -3.21 7.38 -13.84
N ASN A 90 -4.30 6.68 -13.52
CA ASN A 90 -4.98 5.74 -14.42
C ASN A 90 -4.07 4.65 -14.99
N VAL A 91 -3.30 4.02 -14.10
CA VAL A 91 -2.45 2.87 -14.42
C VAL A 91 -2.54 1.88 -13.26
N ASN A 92 -2.60 0.59 -13.55
CA ASN A 92 -2.53 -0.41 -12.49
C ASN A 92 -1.12 -0.39 -11.89
N TYR A 93 -0.98 -0.48 -10.57
CA TYR A 93 0.32 -0.40 -9.92
C TYR A 93 0.55 -1.55 -8.93
N LEU A 94 1.64 -2.29 -9.11
CA LEU A 94 2.08 -3.31 -8.16
C LEU A 94 3.41 -2.91 -7.52
N LEU A 95 3.44 -2.89 -6.19
CA LEU A 95 4.65 -2.71 -5.39
C LEU A 95 5.00 -3.99 -4.64
N LEU A 96 6.19 -4.53 -4.88
CA LEU A 96 6.77 -5.60 -4.07
C LEU A 96 7.93 -5.04 -3.27
N GLN A 97 7.87 -5.11 -1.94
CA GLN A 97 8.92 -4.61 -1.06
C GLN A 97 9.42 -5.71 -0.12
N GLY A 98 10.75 -5.84 0.00
CA GLY A 98 11.37 -6.66 1.04
C GLY A 98 11.47 -5.91 2.36
N ALA A 99 11.09 -6.55 3.47
CA ALA A 99 11.21 -5.96 4.80
C ALA A 99 12.66 -5.84 5.29
N ASN A 100 13.53 -6.73 4.78
CA ASN A 100 14.97 -6.80 5.05
C ASN A 100 15.79 -6.15 3.93
N ASP A 101 15.20 -5.23 3.18
CA ASP A 101 15.90 -4.44 2.16
C ASP A 101 16.90 -3.47 2.80
N ASP A 102 18.20 -3.69 2.58
CA ASP A 102 19.27 -2.87 3.14
C ASP A 102 19.70 -1.71 2.23
N ASP A 103 19.50 -1.86 0.92
CA ASP A 103 19.94 -0.89 -0.08
C ASP A 103 18.97 0.31 -0.10
N VAL A 104 17.67 0.02 -0.04
CA VAL A 104 16.59 0.99 0.15
C VAL A 104 15.96 0.74 1.53
N SER A 105 16.72 1.12 2.56
CA SER A 105 16.40 0.81 3.95
C SER A 105 15.21 1.55 4.57
N ASN A 106 14.65 2.53 3.85
CA ASN A 106 13.34 3.09 4.14
C ASN A 106 12.32 2.49 3.18
N PHE A 107 11.07 2.26 3.62
CA PHE A 107 10.01 1.81 2.73
C PHE A 107 9.54 2.89 1.73
N SER A 108 10.47 3.45 0.94
CA SER A 108 10.22 4.59 0.05
C SER A 108 9.24 4.27 -1.08
N GLY A 109 9.13 3.00 -1.48
CA GLY A 109 8.11 2.56 -2.44
C GLY A 109 6.68 2.88 -2.00
N ARG A 110 6.40 2.94 -0.69
CA ARG A 110 5.09 3.35 -0.15
C ARG A 110 4.70 4.74 -0.64
N TRP A 111 5.63 5.68 -0.70
CA TRP A 111 5.33 7.03 -1.19
C TRP A 111 4.94 7.05 -2.67
N GLN A 112 5.55 6.20 -3.51
CA GLN A 112 5.10 6.05 -4.89
C GLN A 112 3.69 5.47 -4.95
N TYR A 113 3.40 4.42 -4.16
CA TYR A 113 2.08 3.80 -4.07
C TYR A 113 1.00 4.82 -3.70
N ASN A 114 1.28 5.72 -2.75
CA ASN A 114 0.36 6.79 -2.38
C ASN A 114 0.14 7.81 -3.51
N ASN A 115 1.18 8.08 -4.30
CA ASN A 115 1.15 8.99 -5.44
C ASN A 115 0.59 8.37 -6.75
N VAL A 116 -0.04 7.19 -6.65
CA VAL A 116 -0.88 6.61 -7.71
C VAL A 116 -2.35 6.95 -7.43
N SER A 117 -3.00 7.59 -8.40
CA SER A 117 -4.39 8.03 -8.31
C SER A 117 -5.24 7.55 -9.49
N PHE A 118 -6.56 7.52 -9.31
CA PHE A 118 -7.50 7.06 -10.32
C PHE A 118 -8.60 8.10 -10.55
N ASP A 119 -9.05 8.21 -11.80
CA ASP A 119 -10.29 8.89 -12.13
C ASP A 119 -11.50 8.06 -11.74
N LYS A 120 -12.62 8.75 -11.48
CA LYS A 120 -13.93 8.12 -11.31
C LYS A 120 -14.29 7.33 -12.57
N ASP A 121 -15.04 6.24 -12.37
CA ASP A 121 -15.57 5.38 -13.45
C ASP A 121 -14.49 4.71 -14.33
N THR A 122 -13.26 4.61 -13.82
CA THR A 122 -12.21 3.77 -14.42
C THR A 122 -12.16 2.39 -13.76
N ASP A 123 -11.36 1.46 -14.30
CA ASP A 123 -11.13 0.12 -13.71
C ASP A 123 -9.62 -0.12 -13.53
N TYR A 124 -9.03 0.64 -12.62
CA TYR A 124 -7.62 0.53 -12.24
C TYR A 124 -7.50 0.23 -10.75
N PHE A 125 -6.45 -0.50 -10.38
CA PHE A 125 -6.13 -0.73 -8.98
C PHE A 125 -4.63 -0.63 -8.70
N LYS A 126 -4.31 -0.36 -7.44
CA LYS A 126 -2.96 -0.47 -6.90
C LYS A 126 -2.93 -1.52 -5.79
N SER A 127 -1.83 -2.27 -5.72
CA SER A 127 -1.59 -3.24 -4.67
C SER A 127 -0.13 -3.21 -4.23
N LEU A 128 0.08 -3.39 -2.94
CA LEU A 128 1.38 -3.40 -2.28
C LEU A 128 1.51 -4.71 -1.51
N LEU A 129 2.65 -5.38 -1.65
CA LEU A 129 3.01 -6.52 -0.82
C LEU A 129 4.35 -6.26 -0.13
N TYR A 130 4.30 -6.15 1.19
CA TYR A 130 5.47 -6.05 2.05
C TYR A 130 5.82 -7.44 2.60
N ILE A 131 7.02 -7.90 2.27
CA ILE A 131 7.42 -9.30 2.37
C ILE A 131 8.46 -9.45 3.48
N TYR A 132 8.07 -10.07 4.58
CA TYR A 132 9.00 -10.30 5.68
C TYR A 132 10.12 -11.24 5.25
N LYS A 133 11.36 -10.98 5.71
CA LYS A 133 12.57 -11.77 5.37
C LYS A 133 13.03 -11.70 3.91
N ALA A 134 12.37 -10.92 3.06
CA ALA A 134 12.90 -10.61 1.73
C ALA A 134 13.86 -9.42 1.81
N ASN A 135 15.02 -9.54 1.17
CA ASN A 135 16.00 -8.46 1.02
C ASN A 135 15.83 -7.71 -0.31
N HIS A 136 16.72 -6.77 -0.62
CA HIS A 136 16.74 -6.08 -1.91
C HIS A 136 17.11 -7.04 -3.05
N GLY A 137 18.18 -7.81 -2.89
CA GLY A 137 18.84 -8.51 -3.99
C GLY A 137 18.11 -9.71 -4.59
N GLN A 138 17.47 -10.54 -3.75
CA GLN A 138 17.07 -11.88 -4.18
C GLN A 138 15.83 -11.94 -5.08
N PHE A 139 15.22 -10.81 -5.45
CA PHE A 139 14.18 -10.78 -6.48
C PHE A 139 14.71 -11.20 -7.88
N ASN A 140 16.03 -11.20 -8.07
CA ASN A 140 16.69 -11.69 -9.28
C ASN A 140 17.76 -12.74 -8.97
N THR A 141 18.37 -13.32 -10.01
CA THR A 141 19.34 -14.42 -9.89
C THR A 141 20.80 -13.97 -9.75
N VAL A 142 21.07 -12.66 -9.75
CA VAL A 142 22.43 -12.11 -9.83
C VAL A 142 22.87 -11.46 -8.52
N TRP A 143 22.02 -10.66 -7.86
CA TRP A 143 22.45 -9.84 -6.72
C TRP A 143 22.60 -10.63 -5.41
N GLY A 144 21.78 -11.67 -5.22
CA GLY A 144 21.90 -12.56 -4.06
C GLY A 144 21.49 -11.93 -2.73
N ASP A 145 22.06 -12.45 -1.64
CA ASP A 145 21.65 -12.15 -0.25
C ASP A 145 22.42 -10.97 0.40
N THR A 146 23.30 -10.32 -0.36
CA THR A 146 24.20 -9.28 0.13
C THR A 146 23.92 -7.99 -0.62
N ASP A 147 23.02 -7.17 -0.08
CA ASP A 147 22.52 -5.94 -0.73
C ASP A 147 23.61 -4.86 -0.94
N ILE A 148 24.61 -4.80 -0.06
CA ILE A 148 25.73 -3.83 -0.12
C ILE A 148 27.09 -4.55 -0.15
N PRO A 149 27.39 -5.32 -1.21
CA PRO A 149 28.56 -6.18 -1.28
C PRO A 149 29.85 -5.35 -1.26
N GLY A 150 30.91 -5.91 -0.66
CA GLY A 150 32.23 -5.26 -0.63
C GLY A 150 32.38 -4.11 0.40
N THR A 151 31.36 -3.82 1.20
CA THR A 151 31.42 -2.80 2.27
C THR A 151 31.45 -3.45 3.65
N ILE A 152 32.02 -2.79 4.68
CA ILE A 152 31.95 -3.27 6.07
C ILE A 152 30.48 -3.55 6.48
N GLY A 153 29.53 -2.73 6.00
CA GLY A 153 28.10 -2.94 6.23
C GLY A 153 27.61 -4.29 5.71
N GLY A 154 28.02 -4.70 4.51
CA GLY A 154 27.67 -5.99 3.92
C GLY A 154 28.07 -7.20 4.77
N TRP A 155 29.24 -7.13 5.42
CA TRP A 155 29.72 -8.20 6.32
C TRP A 155 28.91 -8.29 7.62
N LEU A 156 28.36 -7.15 8.05
CA LEU A 156 27.58 -7.01 9.28
C LEU A 156 26.10 -7.32 9.09
N LEU A 157 25.60 -7.55 7.86
CA LEU A 157 24.21 -7.91 7.62
C LEU A 157 23.83 -9.24 8.31
N ASP A 158 22.66 -9.27 8.94
CA ASP A 158 22.08 -10.50 9.49
C ASP A 158 21.28 -11.20 8.39
N ARG A 159 21.96 -12.11 7.67
CA ARG A 159 21.41 -12.84 6.52
C ARG A 159 20.72 -14.15 6.91
N LYS A 160 20.95 -14.64 8.12
CA LYS A 160 20.37 -15.90 8.62
C LYS A 160 18.82 -15.94 8.56
N PRO A 161 18.07 -14.87 8.84
CA PRO A 161 16.62 -14.91 8.81
C PRO A 161 16.02 -14.81 7.42
N LEU A 162 16.81 -14.49 6.37
CA LEU A 162 16.30 -14.22 5.03
C LEU A 162 15.60 -15.45 4.43
N LEU A 163 14.60 -15.18 3.59
CA LEU A 163 14.08 -16.19 2.67
C LEU A 163 15.20 -16.71 1.77
N LYS A 164 15.11 -17.96 1.33
CA LYS A 164 15.99 -18.43 0.25
C LYS A 164 15.70 -17.64 -1.02
N ALA A 165 16.70 -17.46 -1.87
CA ALA A 165 16.52 -16.79 -3.15
C ALA A 165 15.35 -17.37 -3.98
N SER A 166 15.24 -18.69 -4.05
CA SER A 166 14.13 -19.36 -4.74
C SER A 166 12.76 -19.05 -4.14
N GLU A 167 12.66 -18.86 -2.81
CA GLU A 167 11.41 -18.52 -2.14
C GLU A 167 11.02 -17.06 -2.45
N GLN A 168 11.96 -16.12 -2.35
CA GLN A 168 11.70 -14.71 -2.69
C GLN A 168 11.37 -14.53 -4.19
N GLN A 169 12.02 -15.27 -5.07
CA GLN A 169 11.71 -15.30 -6.50
C GLN A 169 10.32 -15.90 -6.77
N GLU A 170 9.90 -16.91 -6.01
CA GLU A 170 8.55 -17.48 -6.14
C GLU A 170 7.47 -16.45 -5.75
N VAL A 171 7.69 -15.66 -4.69
CA VAL A 171 6.78 -14.55 -4.34
C VAL A 171 6.62 -13.58 -5.52
N ALA A 172 7.73 -13.14 -6.12
CA ALA A 172 7.71 -12.24 -7.26
C ALA A 172 6.99 -12.88 -8.46
N LYS A 173 7.33 -14.12 -8.80
CA LYS A 173 6.72 -14.87 -9.91
C LYS A 173 5.21 -14.98 -9.75
N VAL A 174 4.72 -15.34 -8.56
CA VAL A 174 3.29 -15.47 -8.24
C VAL A 174 2.56 -14.14 -8.41
N TYR A 175 3.02 -13.08 -7.74
CA TYR A 175 2.34 -11.78 -7.77
C TYR A 175 2.41 -11.10 -9.12
N ILE A 176 3.58 -11.10 -9.77
CA ILE A 176 3.78 -10.46 -11.08
C ILE A 176 2.93 -11.16 -12.14
N SER A 177 2.94 -12.49 -12.18
CA SER A 177 2.19 -13.23 -13.20
C SER A 177 0.68 -13.02 -13.02
N ALA A 178 0.18 -13.15 -11.78
CA ALA A 178 -1.22 -12.90 -11.47
C ALA A 178 -1.64 -11.47 -11.80
N PHE A 179 -0.76 -10.49 -11.58
CA PHE A 179 -1.05 -9.08 -11.85
C PHE A 179 -1.12 -8.79 -13.34
N LEU A 180 -0.20 -9.35 -14.13
CA LEU A 180 -0.23 -9.25 -15.60
C LEU A 180 -1.45 -9.97 -16.20
N GLU A 181 -1.80 -11.15 -15.70
CA GLU A 181 -3.03 -11.86 -16.08
C GLU A 181 -4.28 -11.02 -15.77
N THR A 182 -4.34 -10.39 -14.60
CA THR A 182 -5.48 -9.56 -14.19
C THR A 182 -5.58 -8.29 -15.05
N THR A 183 -4.47 -7.58 -15.22
CA THR A 183 -4.48 -6.19 -15.74
C THR A 183 -4.30 -6.09 -17.25
N LEU A 184 -3.64 -7.05 -17.87
CA LEU A 184 -3.44 -7.07 -19.33
C LEU A 184 -4.39 -8.04 -20.03
N LYS A 185 -4.75 -9.16 -19.38
CA LYS A 185 -5.61 -10.20 -19.96
C LYS A 185 -7.02 -10.25 -19.37
N ASN A 186 -7.34 -9.33 -18.45
CA ASN A 186 -8.66 -9.24 -17.81
C ASN A 186 -9.07 -10.53 -17.06
N ASN A 187 -8.09 -11.30 -16.57
CA ASN A 187 -8.38 -12.51 -15.80
C ASN A 187 -8.65 -12.18 -14.33
N GLN A 188 -9.91 -11.88 -14.02
CA GLN A 188 -10.34 -11.43 -12.71
C GLN A 188 -10.27 -12.50 -11.60
N SER A 189 -9.97 -13.78 -11.93
CA SER A 189 -9.86 -14.84 -10.92
C SER A 189 -8.75 -14.60 -9.90
N TYR A 190 -7.74 -13.81 -10.26
CA TYR A 190 -6.63 -13.47 -9.37
C TYR A 190 -6.89 -12.21 -8.54
N LYS A 191 -7.86 -11.35 -8.89
CA LYS A 191 -8.10 -10.07 -8.21
C LYS A 191 -8.19 -10.19 -6.66
N PRO A 192 -8.85 -11.20 -6.08
CA PRO A 192 -8.96 -11.33 -4.62
C PRO A 192 -7.62 -11.40 -3.87
N MET A 193 -6.53 -11.88 -4.49
CA MET A 193 -5.24 -11.97 -3.81
C MET A 193 -4.56 -10.61 -3.60
N PHE A 194 -4.92 -9.60 -4.40
CA PHE A 194 -4.40 -8.24 -4.26
C PHE A 194 -5.14 -7.49 -3.14
N GLU A 195 -6.43 -7.77 -2.95
CA GLU A 195 -7.24 -7.26 -1.83
C GLU A 195 -6.82 -7.91 -0.50
N ASN A 196 -6.51 -9.21 -0.52
CA ASN A 196 -6.05 -9.95 0.66
C ASN A 196 -5.06 -11.05 0.27
N TYR A 197 -3.81 -10.93 0.74
CA TYR A 197 -2.75 -11.88 0.39
C TYR A 197 -3.08 -13.33 0.74
N GLN A 198 -3.99 -13.55 1.70
CA GLN A 198 -4.30 -14.88 2.22
C GLN A 198 -4.88 -15.80 1.14
N TYR A 199 -5.52 -15.26 0.09
CA TYR A 199 -5.99 -16.03 -1.07
C TYR A 199 -4.84 -16.68 -1.85
N ALA A 200 -3.63 -16.14 -1.75
CA ALA A 200 -2.43 -16.70 -2.37
C ALA A 200 -1.56 -17.52 -1.40
N SER A 201 -1.95 -17.70 -0.12
CA SER A 201 -1.13 -18.37 0.90
C SER A 201 -0.59 -19.75 0.50
N LYS A 202 -1.32 -20.50 -0.34
CA LYS A 202 -0.89 -21.83 -0.81
C LYS A 202 0.21 -21.77 -1.88
N TRP A 203 0.36 -20.63 -2.55
CA TRP A 203 1.36 -20.38 -3.60
C TRP A 203 2.60 -19.65 -3.05
N LEU A 204 2.50 -19.06 -1.86
CA LEU A 204 3.57 -18.30 -1.25
C LEU A 204 4.39 -19.17 -0.28
N PRO A 205 5.72 -18.94 -0.20
CA PRO A 205 6.54 -19.56 0.83
C PRO A 205 6.11 -19.08 2.22
N LYS A 206 6.45 -19.85 3.26
CA LYS A 206 6.10 -19.53 4.64
C LYS A 206 6.86 -18.28 5.11
N SER A 207 6.16 -17.15 5.14
CA SER A 207 6.62 -15.89 5.72
C SER A 207 5.44 -15.10 6.31
N ALA A 208 5.71 -13.93 6.87
CA ALA A 208 4.69 -12.93 7.12
C ALA A 208 4.59 -11.99 5.91
N TYR A 209 3.37 -11.60 5.57
CA TYR A 209 3.08 -10.70 4.46
C TYR A 209 2.10 -9.65 4.93
N ILE A 210 2.33 -8.41 4.55
CA ILE A 210 1.38 -7.32 4.78
C ILE A 210 1.01 -6.80 3.40
N ASN A 211 -0.30 -6.70 3.13
CA ASN A 211 -0.79 -6.17 1.86
C ASN A 211 -1.63 -4.91 2.06
N ASP A 212 -1.50 -3.98 1.13
CA ASP A 212 -2.40 -2.85 0.98
C ASP A 212 -2.99 -2.88 -0.44
N TYR A 213 -4.19 -2.31 -0.58
CA TYR A 213 -4.97 -2.33 -1.79
C TYR A 213 -5.87 -1.11 -1.88
N GLN A 214 -6.02 -0.57 -3.09
CA GLN A 214 -7.04 0.40 -3.41
C GLN A 214 -7.39 0.31 -4.89
N ASP A 215 -8.67 0.43 -5.24
CA ASP A 215 -9.11 0.57 -6.63
C ASP A 215 -9.83 1.90 -6.92
N SER A 216 -10.14 2.12 -8.19
CA SER A 216 -10.80 3.33 -8.70
C SER A 216 -12.18 3.60 -8.12
N LYS A 217 -12.80 2.63 -7.44
CA LYS A 217 -14.12 2.79 -6.80
C LYS A 217 -14.01 3.36 -5.39
N PHE A 218 -12.83 3.32 -4.78
CA PHE A 218 -12.60 3.82 -3.43
C PHE A 218 -12.95 5.31 -3.32
N LYS A 219 -13.91 5.61 -2.44
CA LYS A 219 -14.33 6.95 -2.07
C LYS A 219 -13.84 7.24 -0.65
N THR A 220 -12.84 8.11 -0.55
CA THR A 220 -12.26 8.54 0.73
C THR A 220 -13.32 9.18 1.62
N ILE A 221 -13.36 8.76 2.88
CA ILE A 221 -14.03 9.43 4.00
C ILE A 221 -12.99 10.26 4.76
N SER A 222 -11.85 9.66 5.12
CA SER A 222 -10.74 10.31 5.80
C SER A 222 -9.42 9.62 5.48
N ASN A 223 -8.44 10.38 5.00
CA ASN A 223 -7.03 9.99 4.85
C ASN A 223 -6.08 10.95 5.61
N PHE A 224 -6.62 11.94 6.33
CA PHE A 224 -5.86 12.80 7.25
C PHE A 224 -4.83 13.73 6.57
N GLU A 225 -4.97 13.96 5.26
CA GLU A 225 -4.07 14.81 4.47
C GLU A 225 -4.65 16.20 4.16
N GLU A 226 -5.93 16.40 4.45
CA GLU A 226 -6.69 17.56 3.98
C GLU A 226 -6.33 18.87 4.69
N ASP A 227 -6.03 18.82 5.98
CA ASP A 227 -5.80 19.97 6.85
C ASP A 227 -5.07 19.58 8.16
N GLN A 228 -5.23 20.37 9.23
CA GLN A 228 -4.63 20.13 10.55
C GLN A 228 -5.71 20.04 11.65
N ASP A 229 -6.99 20.03 11.29
CA ASP A 229 -8.11 20.00 12.21
C ASP A 229 -8.51 18.54 12.49
N LEU A 230 -8.11 18.06 13.68
CA LEU A 230 -8.36 16.70 14.17
C LEU A 230 -9.85 16.33 14.34
N THR A 231 -10.78 17.24 14.01
CA THR A 231 -12.22 17.06 14.11
C THR A 231 -12.92 16.95 12.76
N THR A 232 -12.20 17.16 11.65
CA THR A 232 -12.72 17.05 10.29
C THR A 232 -12.12 15.85 9.57
N GLY A 233 -12.85 15.28 8.61
CA GLY A 233 -12.31 14.28 7.70
C GLY A 233 -12.21 14.81 6.27
N SER A 234 -11.45 14.11 5.43
CA SER A 234 -11.11 14.55 4.07
C SER A 234 -12.32 14.77 3.17
N LEU A 235 -13.38 13.99 3.38
CA LEU A 235 -14.66 14.26 2.73
C LEU A 235 -15.44 15.28 3.53
N LYS A 236 -15.72 16.43 2.90
CA LYS A 236 -16.50 17.52 3.51
C LYS A 236 -17.81 17.01 4.13
N GLY A 237 -18.03 17.36 5.40
CA GLY A 237 -19.21 16.94 6.17
C GLY A 237 -19.01 15.65 6.97
N VAL A 238 -17.77 15.14 7.03
CA VAL A 238 -17.32 14.15 8.00
C VAL A 238 -16.82 14.87 9.25
N THR A 239 -17.19 14.35 10.43
CA THR A 239 -16.69 14.84 11.72
C THR A 239 -16.07 13.70 12.51
N LEU A 240 -14.92 13.96 13.12
CA LEU A 240 -14.10 12.98 13.83
C LEU A 240 -14.04 13.30 15.32
N SER A 241 -14.11 12.27 16.16
CA SER A 241 -14.00 12.44 17.61
C SER A 241 -13.47 11.20 18.31
N GLY A 242 -12.68 11.40 19.37
CA GLY A 242 -12.15 10.34 20.22
C GLY A 242 -12.77 10.34 21.63
N ARG A 243 -13.03 9.16 22.18
CA ARG A 243 -13.44 8.94 23.57
C ARG A 243 -12.41 8.06 24.27
N ASN A 244 -12.00 8.45 25.47
CA ASN A 244 -11.09 7.69 26.35
C ASN A 244 -9.73 7.30 25.71
N LEU A 245 -9.30 8.02 24.68
CA LEU A 245 -8.00 7.82 24.01
C LEU A 245 -7.26 9.15 23.82
N SER A 246 -6.01 9.08 23.40
CA SER A 246 -5.30 10.22 22.82
C SER A 246 -4.97 9.90 21.37
N TYR A 247 -5.18 10.86 20.48
CA TYR A 247 -4.86 10.70 19.06
C TYR A 247 -4.21 11.95 18.49
N SER A 248 -3.51 11.77 17.37
CA SER A 248 -2.89 12.83 16.60
C SER A 248 -2.79 12.38 15.14
N GLU A 249 -2.89 13.32 14.21
CA GLU A 249 -2.52 13.12 12.81
C GLU A 249 -1.04 13.45 12.65
N LYS A 250 -0.29 12.53 12.04
CA LYS A 250 1.16 12.67 11.87
C LYS A 250 1.63 11.83 10.71
N ASN A 251 2.79 12.18 10.16
CA ASN A 251 3.46 11.33 9.17
C ASN A 251 3.63 9.90 9.70
N GLN A 252 3.30 8.89 8.87
CA GLN A 252 3.42 7.47 9.20
C GLN A 252 4.79 7.15 9.82
N GLY A 253 5.85 7.72 9.25
CA GLY A 253 7.22 7.47 9.68
C GLY A 253 7.69 6.06 9.29
N PHE A 254 8.98 5.94 9.00
CA PHE A 254 9.65 4.66 8.72
C PHE A 254 10.96 4.60 9.53
N LYS A 255 11.73 3.51 9.39
CA LYS A 255 12.92 3.24 10.22
C LYS A 255 13.88 4.45 10.33
N ASN A 256 14.08 5.22 9.26
CA ASN A 256 14.98 6.38 9.23
C ASN A 256 14.20 7.73 9.17
N PRO A 257 14.16 8.52 10.27
CA PRO A 257 13.43 9.79 10.34
C PRO A 257 14.11 10.95 9.61
N ASN A 258 15.39 10.82 9.22
CA ASN A 258 16.17 11.94 8.65
C ASN A 258 15.93 12.19 7.15
N ASN A 259 15.17 11.35 6.45
CA ASN A 259 14.76 11.55 5.05
C ASN A 259 13.35 12.16 4.97
N ALA A 260 13.18 13.29 5.66
CA ALA A 260 11.91 13.91 6.06
C ALA A 260 11.16 14.65 4.93
N PHE A 261 10.76 13.95 3.87
CA PHE A 261 9.68 14.42 3.01
C PHE A 261 8.69 13.27 2.80
N GLN A 262 7.62 13.28 3.58
CA GLN A 262 6.60 12.24 3.60
C GLN A 262 5.23 12.88 3.41
N ASP A 263 4.60 12.61 2.28
CA ASP A 263 3.18 12.92 2.01
C ASP A 263 2.34 11.69 2.40
N ASN A 264 2.37 11.30 3.69
CA ASN A 264 1.45 10.31 4.25
C ASN A 264 1.20 10.53 5.75
N SER A 265 0.21 11.33 6.08
CA SER A 265 -0.38 11.48 7.40
C SER A 265 -1.23 10.25 7.76
N VAL A 266 -1.18 9.85 9.03
CA VAL A 266 -1.98 8.76 9.58
C VAL A 266 -2.57 9.19 10.90
N LEU A 267 -3.73 8.62 11.23
CA LEU A 267 -4.29 8.71 12.57
C LEU A 267 -3.49 7.80 13.52
N SER A 268 -2.68 8.40 14.39
CA SER A 268 -1.96 7.69 15.44
C SER A 268 -2.78 7.68 16.73
N ILE A 269 -3.22 6.51 17.17
CA ILE A 269 -4.03 6.32 18.38
C ILE A 269 -3.16 5.75 19.49
N ASN A 270 -3.28 6.31 20.70
CA ASN A 270 -2.73 5.75 21.94
C ASN A 270 -3.92 5.42 22.87
N LEU A 271 -4.11 4.13 23.14
CA LEU A 271 -5.20 3.64 24.00
C LEU A 271 -4.92 3.96 25.46
N LYS A 272 -5.94 4.45 26.19
CA LYS A 272 -5.83 4.71 27.64
C LYS A 272 -6.69 3.76 28.48
N LYS A 273 -7.80 3.25 27.94
CA LYS A 273 -8.78 2.41 28.64
C LYS A 273 -9.41 1.38 27.69
N ALA A 274 -9.98 0.32 28.27
CA ALA A 274 -10.66 -0.78 27.57
C ALA A 274 -11.97 -0.40 26.86
N ASP A 275 -12.42 0.85 26.96
CA ASP A 275 -13.61 1.41 26.31
C ASP A 275 -13.26 2.62 25.43
N SER A 276 -12.01 2.68 24.98
CA SER A 276 -11.57 3.71 24.04
C SER A 276 -12.31 3.55 22.72
N SER A 277 -12.76 4.66 22.13
CA SER A 277 -13.34 4.64 20.79
C SER A 277 -12.97 5.85 19.95
N TYR A 278 -12.91 5.63 18.64
CA TYR A 278 -12.74 6.67 17.64
C TYR A 278 -13.95 6.65 16.71
N LYS A 279 -14.66 7.77 16.61
CA LYS A 279 -15.95 7.87 15.96
C LYS A 279 -15.89 8.84 14.78
N ILE A 280 -16.52 8.40 13.70
CA ILE A 280 -16.66 9.08 12.42
C ILE A 280 -18.16 9.31 12.22
N ASP A 281 -18.59 10.56 12.32
CA ASP A 281 -19.95 10.98 12.03
C ASP A 281 -20.06 11.43 10.56
N LEU A 282 -21.09 10.93 9.88
CA LEU A 282 -21.34 11.18 8.46
C LEU A 282 -22.59 12.04 8.30
N SER A 283 -22.43 13.21 7.66
CA SER A 283 -23.58 14.04 7.28
C SER A 283 -24.40 13.42 6.15
N GLU A 284 -25.59 13.97 5.88
CA GLU A 284 -26.43 13.49 4.77
C GLU A 284 -25.80 13.71 3.40
N ASP A 285 -25.03 14.78 3.24
CA ASP A 285 -24.35 15.09 1.98
C ASP A 285 -23.17 14.15 1.72
N VAL A 286 -22.53 13.67 2.78
CA VAL A 286 -21.55 12.57 2.69
C VAL A 286 -22.21 11.32 2.12
N LEU A 287 -23.37 10.91 2.64
CA LEU A 287 -24.07 9.72 2.14
C LEU A 287 -24.48 9.84 0.66
N LYS A 288 -24.96 11.02 0.24
CA LYS A 288 -25.26 11.30 -1.18
C LYS A 288 -24.02 11.17 -2.06
N THR A 289 -22.85 11.54 -1.55
CA THR A 289 -21.57 11.45 -2.28
C THR A 289 -21.08 10.00 -2.35
N LEU A 290 -21.16 9.28 -1.23
CA LEU A 290 -20.73 7.89 -1.14
C LEU A 290 -21.60 6.96 -1.99
N GLN A 291 -22.91 7.24 -2.15
CA GLN A 291 -23.84 6.43 -2.93
C GLN A 291 -23.73 4.94 -2.57
N LEU A 292 -23.92 4.65 -1.28
CA LEU A 292 -23.76 3.30 -0.74
C LEU A 292 -24.66 2.30 -1.47
N LYS A 293 -24.12 1.12 -1.74
CA LYS A 293 -24.83 -0.01 -2.33
C LYS A 293 -24.77 -1.21 -1.38
N THR A 294 -25.60 -2.21 -1.62
CA THR A 294 -25.63 -3.42 -0.80
C THR A 294 -24.31 -4.21 -0.84
N ASP A 295 -23.59 -4.12 -1.96
CA ASP A 295 -22.28 -4.74 -2.17
C ASP A 295 -21.09 -3.85 -1.78
N SER A 296 -21.35 -2.61 -1.34
CA SER A 296 -20.30 -1.71 -0.88
C SER A 296 -19.51 -2.29 0.29
N LYS A 297 -18.24 -1.92 0.37
CA LYS A 297 -17.34 -2.32 1.46
C LYS A 297 -16.83 -1.08 2.19
N LEU A 298 -16.80 -1.12 3.52
CA LEU A 298 -15.97 -0.22 4.30
C LEU A 298 -14.52 -0.70 4.19
N SER A 299 -13.63 0.18 3.72
CA SER A 299 -12.20 -0.08 3.63
C SER A 299 -11.45 0.85 4.57
N LEU A 300 -10.41 0.32 5.21
CA LEU A 300 -9.48 1.06 6.06
C LEU A 300 -8.14 0.34 6.11
N SER A 301 -7.07 1.11 6.23
CA SER A 301 -5.71 0.62 6.41
C SER A 301 -5.28 0.74 7.87
N VAL A 302 -4.74 -0.33 8.45
CA VAL A 302 -4.40 -0.40 9.88
C VAL A 302 -3.01 -1.00 10.09
N ALA A 303 -2.23 -0.41 11.01
CA ALA A 303 -0.95 -0.96 11.46
C ALA A 303 -0.86 -0.98 12.99
N SER A 304 -0.19 -1.99 13.53
CA SER A 304 0.30 -1.93 14.91
C SER A 304 1.53 -1.03 15.01
N ASN A 305 1.52 -0.09 15.96
CA ASN A 305 2.60 0.86 16.21
C ASN A 305 3.12 0.79 17.66
N ASP A 306 3.06 -0.39 18.28
CA ASP A 306 3.44 -0.64 19.67
C ASP A 306 4.86 -1.20 19.79
N GLU A 307 5.83 -0.35 19.49
CA GLU A 307 7.26 -0.65 19.62
C GLU A 307 7.64 -1.08 21.06
N ALA A 308 6.93 -0.57 22.07
CA ALA A 308 7.20 -0.91 23.47
C ALA A 308 6.84 -2.36 23.78
N SER A 309 5.70 -2.86 23.29
CA SER A 309 5.33 -4.27 23.39
C SER A 309 6.27 -5.17 22.58
N TYR A 310 6.64 -4.76 21.37
CA TYR A 310 7.62 -5.47 20.54
C TYR A 310 8.96 -5.64 21.27
N LYS A 311 9.50 -4.56 21.85
CA LYS A 311 10.77 -4.58 22.64
C LYS A 311 10.70 -5.46 23.88
N LYS A 312 9.50 -5.71 24.42
CA LYS A 312 9.24 -6.63 25.53
C LYS A 312 8.97 -8.07 25.08
N GLY A 313 8.97 -8.34 23.77
CA GLY A 313 8.69 -9.66 23.20
C GLY A 313 7.21 -10.05 23.19
N SER A 314 6.29 -9.09 23.30
CA SER A 314 4.87 -9.34 23.08
C SER A 314 4.54 -9.14 21.60
N PHE A 315 3.93 -10.16 21.01
CA PHE A 315 3.58 -10.23 19.58
C PHE A 315 2.08 -10.45 19.38
N ASP A 316 1.27 -9.93 20.30
CA ASP A 316 -0.18 -10.07 20.24
C ASP A 316 -0.77 -9.06 19.24
N SER A 317 -1.59 -9.56 18.31
CA SER A 317 -2.34 -8.72 17.38
C SER A 317 -3.40 -7.91 18.11
N LYS A 318 -3.49 -6.61 17.77
CA LYS A 318 -4.37 -5.65 18.45
C LYS A 318 -5.68 -5.41 17.72
N TYR A 319 -6.58 -6.38 17.80
CA TYR A 319 -7.87 -6.27 17.12
C TYR A 319 -8.86 -5.41 17.89
N PHE A 320 -9.75 -4.76 17.16
CA PHE A 320 -10.88 -4.00 17.68
C PHE A 320 -12.17 -4.37 16.96
N THR A 321 -13.30 -3.95 17.51
CA THR A 321 -14.60 -4.08 16.86
C THR A 321 -14.99 -2.81 16.14
N ILE A 322 -15.77 -2.96 15.07
CA ILE A 322 -16.28 -1.83 14.30
C ILE A 322 -17.78 -1.81 14.46
N LYS A 323 -18.29 -0.70 14.97
CA LYS A 323 -19.71 -0.45 15.17
C LYS A 323 -20.20 0.55 14.13
N ALA A 324 -21.21 0.16 13.36
CA ALA A 324 -21.93 1.06 12.47
C ALA A 324 -23.30 1.38 13.07
N THR A 325 -23.73 2.65 12.98
CA THR A 325 -25.06 3.10 13.46
C THR A 325 -25.80 3.79 12.32
N ASP A 326 -27.07 3.45 12.10
CA ASP A 326 -27.91 4.11 11.10
C ASP A 326 -28.67 5.33 11.68
N LYS A 327 -29.33 6.10 10.82
CA LYS A 327 -30.14 7.27 11.24
C LYS A 327 -31.32 6.93 12.14
N ASN A 328 -31.81 5.69 12.10
CA ASN A 328 -32.91 5.21 12.94
C ASN A 328 -32.42 4.76 14.33
N GLY A 329 -31.10 4.78 14.58
CA GLY A 329 -30.48 4.37 15.83
C GLY A 329 -30.16 2.88 15.93
N ASN A 330 -30.40 2.09 14.88
CA ASN A 330 -29.99 0.69 14.88
C ASN A 330 -28.46 0.62 14.77
N SER A 331 -27.83 -0.22 15.59
CA SER A 331 -26.39 -0.45 15.57
C SER A 331 -26.06 -1.89 15.19
N ALA A 332 -25.01 -2.07 14.40
CA ALA A 332 -24.44 -3.37 14.06
C ALA A 332 -22.94 -3.38 14.39
N ILE A 333 -22.43 -4.53 14.84
CA ILE A 333 -21.03 -4.68 15.26
C ILE A 333 -20.41 -5.87 14.52
N VAL A 334 -19.22 -5.65 13.96
CA VAL A 334 -18.38 -6.70 13.36
C VAL A 334 -17.00 -6.69 13.99
N LYS A 335 -16.27 -7.80 13.88
CA LYS A 335 -14.89 -7.94 14.39
C LYS A 335 -13.90 -7.77 13.26
N LEU A 336 -12.89 -6.92 13.44
CA LEU A 336 -11.87 -6.67 12.42
C LEU A 336 -11.12 -7.95 12.01
N GLU A 337 -10.86 -8.84 12.97
CA GLU A 337 -10.14 -10.11 12.79
C GLU A 337 -10.81 -11.11 11.81
N ASN A 338 -12.07 -10.88 11.45
CA ASN A 338 -12.78 -11.71 10.48
C ASN A 338 -12.37 -11.42 9.02
N TYR A 339 -11.72 -10.29 8.75
CA TYR A 339 -11.53 -9.77 7.39
C TYR A 339 -10.08 -9.83 6.91
N ASN A 340 -9.13 -9.61 7.81
CA ASN A 340 -7.71 -9.79 7.54
C ASN A 340 -6.95 -10.06 8.85
N ILE A 341 -5.68 -10.42 8.75
CA ILE A 341 -4.81 -10.62 9.92
C ILE A 341 -4.09 -9.31 10.21
N LEU A 342 -4.39 -8.63 11.31
CA LEU A 342 -3.59 -7.48 11.76
C LEU A 342 -2.29 -7.99 12.35
N HIS A 343 -1.19 -7.78 11.64
CA HIS A 343 0.11 -8.18 12.15
C HIS A 343 0.47 -7.37 13.42
N PRO A 344 1.04 -8.02 14.45
CA PRO A 344 1.59 -7.31 15.59
C PRO A 344 2.72 -6.40 15.13
N SER A 345 3.19 -5.56 16.04
CA SER A 345 4.41 -4.79 15.82
C SER A 345 5.58 -5.76 15.55
N ILE A 346 6.08 -5.77 14.32
CA ILE A 346 7.18 -6.62 13.88
C ILE A 346 8.41 -5.77 13.60
N GLY A 347 9.57 -6.23 14.08
CA GLY A 347 10.84 -5.56 13.86
C GLY A 347 11.82 -6.41 13.07
N VAL A 348 12.45 -5.79 12.09
CA VAL A 348 13.42 -6.40 11.20
C VAL A 348 14.82 -6.12 11.68
N LYS A 349 15.48 -7.17 12.15
CA LYS A 349 16.91 -7.11 12.48
C LYS A 349 17.74 -7.13 11.19
N MET A 350 18.25 -5.96 10.80
CA MET A 350 19.04 -5.79 9.57
C MET A 350 20.51 -6.21 9.74
N SER A 351 21.09 -5.99 10.93
CA SER A 351 22.51 -6.26 11.20
C SER A 351 22.74 -7.13 12.43
N LYS A 352 23.86 -7.87 12.42
CA LYS A 352 24.41 -8.60 13.57
C LYS A 352 24.70 -7.68 14.76
N LEU A 353 24.98 -6.40 14.54
CA LEU A 353 25.33 -5.41 15.57
C LEU A 353 24.22 -4.37 15.72
N TYR A 354 23.67 -4.24 16.93
CA TYR A 354 22.59 -3.30 17.23
C TYR A 354 22.95 -1.83 16.92
N PHE A 355 24.16 -1.39 17.25
CA PHE A 355 24.60 -0.01 16.99
C PHE A 355 24.67 0.32 15.50
N PHE A 356 25.03 -0.66 14.65
CA PHE A 356 25.01 -0.49 13.20
C PHE A 356 23.57 -0.37 12.70
N THR A 357 22.65 -1.20 13.21
CA THR A 357 21.23 -1.11 12.87
C THR A 357 20.67 0.28 13.21
N LYS A 358 20.89 0.74 14.44
CA LYS A 358 20.39 2.04 14.91
C LYS A 358 21.02 3.20 14.14
N GLY A 359 22.32 3.15 13.86
CA GLY A 359 23.04 4.23 13.17
C GLY A 359 22.71 4.35 11.68
N ARG A 360 22.57 3.21 10.98
CA ARG A 360 22.31 3.20 9.52
C ARG A 360 20.84 3.25 9.17
N PHE A 361 19.99 2.54 9.91
CA PHE A 361 18.58 2.36 9.56
C PHE A 361 17.65 3.17 10.46
N GLY A 362 18.13 3.80 11.54
CA GLY A 362 17.33 4.56 12.50
C GLY A 362 16.53 3.71 13.50
N GLY A 363 16.31 2.42 13.19
CA GLY A 363 15.70 1.45 14.09
C GLY A 363 15.52 0.09 13.42
N ASP A 364 14.96 -0.86 14.15
CA ASP A 364 14.53 -2.17 13.64
C ASP A 364 13.00 -2.24 13.45
N PHE A 365 12.26 -1.20 13.80
CA PHE A 365 10.80 -1.18 13.79
C PHE A 365 10.23 -0.34 12.63
N GLU A 366 9.23 -0.87 11.92
CA GLU A 366 8.55 -0.18 10.82
C GLU A 366 7.05 -0.47 10.84
N PRO A 367 6.18 0.53 11.10
CA PRO A 367 4.73 0.31 11.05
C PRO A 367 4.26 0.27 9.60
N VAL A 368 3.78 -0.89 9.14
CA VAL A 368 3.27 -1.07 7.78
C VAL A 368 1.76 -1.25 7.84
N LEU A 369 1.05 -0.36 7.15
CA LEU A 369 -0.40 -0.37 7.01
C LEU A 369 -0.88 -1.58 6.19
N GLN A 370 -1.98 -2.17 6.65
CA GLN A 370 -2.63 -3.29 6.01
C GLN A 370 -4.11 -2.99 5.79
N VAL A 371 -4.60 -3.28 4.59
CA VAL A 371 -5.99 -3.03 4.23
C VAL A 371 -6.94 -4.06 4.85
N PHE A 372 -8.09 -3.57 5.30
CA PHE A 372 -9.23 -4.36 5.78
C PHE A 372 -10.47 -3.95 4.99
N ASN A 373 -10.99 -4.88 4.20
CA ASN A 373 -12.21 -4.70 3.42
C ASN A 373 -13.39 -5.40 4.10
N ILE A 374 -14.36 -4.62 4.55
CA ILE A 374 -15.47 -5.06 5.39
C ILE A 374 -16.80 -4.85 4.62
N PRO A 375 -17.42 -5.90 4.09
CA PRO A 375 -18.68 -5.79 3.37
C PRO A 375 -19.80 -5.19 4.24
N LEU A 376 -20.51 -4.17 3.74
CA LEU A 376 -21.61 -3.56 4.48
C LEU A 376 -22.76 -4.55 4.77
N LYS A 377 -22.92 -5.56 3.92
CA LYS A 377 -23.87 -6.67 4.14
C LYS A 377 -23.62 -7.45 5.45
N ASP A 378 -22.39 -7.46 5.96
CA ASP A 378 -22.06 -8.20 7.18
C ASP A 378 -22.58 -7.46 8.43
N PHE A 379 -22.64 -6.13 8.38
CA PHE A 379 -23.32 -5.33 9.41
C PHE A 379 -24.84 -5.61 9.39
N LYS A 380 -25.44 -5.70 8.19
CA LYS A 380 -26.85 -6.10 8.03
C LYS A 380 -27.12 -7.51 8.53
N ALA A 381 -26.19 -8.44 8.33
CA ALA A 381 -26.28 -9.80 8.84
C ALA A 381 -26.16 -9.84 10.38
N ALA A 382 -25.32 -8.99 10.97
CA ALA A 382 -25.17 -8.88 12.42
C ALA A 382 -26.40 -8.23 13.09
N ASN A 383 -27.11 -7.35 12.39
CA ASN A 383 -28.39 -6.80 12.84
C ASN A 383 -29.34 -6.57 11.66
N SER A 384 -30.39 -7.38 11.54
CA SER A 384 -31.36 -7.30 10.44
C SER A 384 -32.14 -5.97 10.38
N ASN A 385 -32.21 -5.21 11.47
CA ASN A 385 -32.85 -3.89 11.49
C ASN A 385 -31.92 -2.76 11.01
N PHE A 386 -30.60 -2.98 10.98
CA PHE A 386 -29.63 -1.98 10.52
C PHE A 386 -29.86 -1.62 9.05
N ASN A 387 -29.91 -0.33 8.72
CA ASN A 387 -30.05 0.13 7.33
C ASN A 387 -28.72 0.71 6.81
N THR A 388 -28.10 0.01 5.87
CA THR A 388 -26.83 0.40 5.23
C THR A 388 -26.94 1.73 4.48
N ASP A 389 -28.09 2.04 3.91
CA ASP A 389 -28.27 3.21 3.04
C ASP A 389 -28.35 4.52 3.84
N ASN A 390 -28.63 4.40 5.14
CA ASN A 390 -28.77 5.51 6.07
C ASN A 390 -27.68 5.48 7.15
N LEU A 391 -26.46 5.07 6.79
CA LEU A 391 -25.33 5.02 7.70
C LEU A 391 -25.06 6.40 8.32
N LYS A 392 -25.20 6.54 9.63
CA LYS A 392 -25.00 7.80 10.35
C LYS A 392 -23.58 7.93 10.88
N SER A 393 -23.02 6.84 11.40
CA SER A 393 -21.68 6.87 11.97
C SER A 393 -20.99 5.51 11.94
N ILE A 394 -19.66 5.55 11.89
CA ILE A 394 -18.77 4.41 12.08
C ILE A 394 -17.94 4.68 13.34
N GLU A 395 -17.81 3.68 14.20
CA GLU A 395 -17.06 3.78 15.44
C GLU A 395 -16.09 2.59 15.57
N PHE A 396 -14.81 2.88 15.73
CA PHE A 396 -13.78 1.90 16.07
C PHE A 396 -13.75 1.77 17.58
N VAL A 397 -14.10 0.60 18.10
CA VAL A 397 -14.24 0.32 19.53
C VAL A 397 -13.10 -0.59 19.95
N PHE A 398 -12.15 -0.06 20.71
CA PHE A 398 -10.96 -0.77 21.18
C PHE A 398 -11.27 -1.54 22.47
N ASP A 399 -12.11 -2.56 22.33
CA ASP A 399 -12.70 -3.36 23.42
C ASP A 399 -11.86 -4.55 23.88
N LYS A 400 -10.84 -4.94 23.11
CA LYS A 400 -9.95 -6.07 23.45
C LYS A 400 -8.70 -5.65 24.22
N ASP A 401 -8.06 -4.56 23.81
CA ASP A 401 -6.77 -4.14 24.34
C ASP A 401 -6.89 -2.92 25.25
N LYS A 402 -6.26 -3.00 26.43
CA LYS A 402 -6.26 -1.90 27.42
C LYS A 402 -5.21 -0.82 27.12
N GLN A 403 -4.20 -1.16 26.33
CA GLN A 403 -3.07 -0.31 26.00
C GLN A 403 -2.53 -0.68 24.62
N GLY A 404 -1.97 0.28 23.92
CA GLY A 404 -1.37 0.06 22.62
C GLY A 404 -1.43 1.26 21.73
N ASN A 405 -0.60 1.19 20.69
CA ASN A 405 -0.52 2.21 19.67
C ASN A 405 -0.92 1.58 18.33
N LEU A 406 -1.84 2.23 17.65
CA LEU A 406 -2.32 1.85 16.33
C LEU A 406 -2.16 3.04 15.38
N MET A 407 -1.93 2.74 14.12
CA MET A 407 -2.06 3.70 13.02
C MET A 407 -3.24 3.27 12.16
N ILE A 408 -4.07 4.23 11.78
CA ILE A 408 -5.19 4.03 10.87
C ILE A 408 -5.07 5.06 9.75
N ASP A 409 -5.36 4.66 8.53
CA ASP A 409 -5.29 5.48 7.33
C ASP A 409 -6.33 5.02 6.31
N ASP A 410 -6.51 5.80 5.23
CA ASP A 410 -7.31 5.46 4.06
C ASP A 410 -8.70 4.88 4.40
N ILE A 411 -9.47 5.60 5.23
CA ILE A 411 -10.83 5.20 5.58
C ILE A 411 -11.76 5.62 4.45
N GLY A 412 -12.52 4.69 3.89
CA GLY A 412 -13.41 4.97 2.76
C GLY A 412 -14.41 3.87 2.44
N ILE A 413 -15.14 4.06 1.34
CA ILE A 413 -16.10 3.09 0.80
C ILE A 413 -15.69 2.66 -0.60
N GLU A 414 -15.71 1.37 -0.87
CA GLU A 414 -15.54 0.77 -2.21
C GLU A 414 -16.87 0.25 -2.78
#